data_AF-A0A6S6XIS6-F1
#
_entry.id   AF-A0A6S6XIS6-F1
#
_cell.length_a   1.000
_cell.length_b   1.000
_cell.length_c   1.000
_cell.angle_alpha   90.00
_cell.angle_beta   90.00
_cell.angle_gamma   90.00
#
_symmetry.space_group_name_H-M   'P 1'
#
loop_
_entity.id
_entity.type
_entity.pdbx_description
1 polymer ?
#
loop_
_entity_poly.entity_id
_entity_poly.type
_entity_poly.pdbx_seq_one_letter_code
_entity_poly.pdbx_strand_id
1 'polypeptide(L)'
;MKIHKIRAALLVVPLLASAVFGFPGFAAASESGAALPGRNPAPQHADAPRRNDSVSVNGLSEENNMTWLYSLVPSKVVTASKENQYSIYNGEDQYGNLCKNSVKYDFTPNSSDYDESSDAYDDDYATYQIDYSLNGQYKTFSTVLTGNWNGYDVINVEILGDGNTLYKTGITFETKPLALNLDVTSVKTLSLRFSTLYNSCAPSNEVIFSGAQLIGKAGTSLPSSPVKTVSYEEAGRAFKLDTASYTMAPGNIYDFKVTLKGDLTQQDVKVSDSRTGSVVKLTRIPNTDKYRITAVKEGTSYVVVQVGNAHLSFQVNVTKGARQGGAATHSNYAVV
;
A
#
# COMPACT_ATOMS: atom_id res chain seq x y z
N MET A 1 -19.02 52.22 -9.76
CA MET A 1 -20.03 51.97 -8.71
C MET A 1 -21.33 51.50 -9.38
N LYS A 2 -21.65 50.20 -9.31
CA LYS A 2 -23.02 49.65 -9.42
C LYS A 2 -22.96 48.14 -9.15
N ILE A 3 -23.22 47.82 -7.89
CA ILE A 3 -23.40 46.47 -7.35
C ILE A 3 -24.78 45.99 -7.79
N HIS A 4 -24.87 44.83 -8.43
CA HIS A 4 -26.15 44.13 -8.61
C HIS A 4 -26.18 42.89 -7.73
N LYS A 5 -26.95 43.00 -6.64
CA LYS A 5 -27.43 41.91 -5.80
C LYS A 5 -28.41 41.07 -6.62
N ILE A 6 -28.23 39.75 -6.64
CA ILE A 6 -29.31 38.82 -6.98
C ILE A 6 -29.73 38.12 -5.68
N ARG A 7 -31.03 38.26 -5.36
CA ARG A 7 -31.69 37.64 -4.22
C ARG A 7 -32.22 36.25 -4.60
N ALA A 8 -32.23 35.41 -3.56
CA ALA A 8 -32.73 34.05 -3.43
C ALA A 8 -34.03 33.70 -4.20
N ALA A 9 -34.08 32.45 -4.67
CA ALA A 9 -35.31 31.68 -4.78
C ALA A 9 -35.19 30.44 -3.87
N LEU A 10 -35.99 30.47 -2.80
CA LEU A 10 -36.22 29.40 -1.84
C LEU A 10 -37.17 28.39 -2.50
N LEU A 11 -36.74 27.14 -2.73
CA LEU A 11 -37.64 26.06 -3.13
C LEU A 11 -37.90 25.16 -1.92
N VAL A 12 -39.12 25.24 -1.40
CA VAL A 12 -39.70 24.35 -0.38
C VAL A 12 -40.45 23.24 -1.11
N VAL A 13 -40.11 21.97 -0.86
CA VAL A 13 -40.93 20.80 -1.27
C VAL A 13 -40.80 19.74 -0.14
N PRO A 14 -41.87 19.01 0.22
CA PRO A 14 -42.22 18.76 1.62
C PRO A 14 -41.77 17.41 2.19
N LEU A 15 -41.79 17.39 3.53
CA LEU A 15 -41.77 16.23 4.42
C LEU A 15 -42.98 15.30 4.15
N LEU A 16 -42.75 14.01 3.96
CA LEU A 16 -43.79 12.98 4.09
C LEU A 16 -43.30 11.87 5.02
N ALA A 17 -44.07 11.66 6.08
CA ALA A 17 -43.83 10.69 7.13
C ALA A 17 -44.43 9.32 6.80
N SER A 18 -43.71 8.29 7.27
CA SER A 18 -44.17 7.01 7.81
C SER A 18 -45.20 6.15 7.05
N ALA A 19 -44.76 4.92 6.73
CA ALA A 19 -45.62 3.74 6.83
C ALA A 19 -44.80 2.52 7.32
N VAL A 20 -45.22 2.00 8.46
CA VAL A 20 -44.86 0.71 9.08
C VAL A 20 -45.76 -0.36 8.46
N PHE A 21 -45.21 -1.44 7.91
CA PHE A 21 -45.81 -2.77 7.70
C PHE A 21 -44.67 -3.66 7.15
N GLY A 22 -44.37 -4.88 7.55
CA GLY A 22 -44.98 -5.88 8.41
C GLY A 22 -44.30 -7.19 8.00
N PHE A 23 -43.59 -7.86 8.91
CA PHE A 23 -43.04 -9.19 8.68
C PHE A 23 -44.18 -10.22 8.69
N PRO A 24 -44.16 -11.24 7.81
CA PRO A 24 -44.71 -12.54 8.10
C PRO A 24 -43.57 -13.49 8.51
N GLY A 25 -43.70 -14.04 9.71
CA GLY A 25 -42.83 -15.10 10.21
C GLY A 25 -43.10 -16.46 9.57
N PHE A 26 -42.18 -17.37 9.82
CA PHE A 26 -42.44 -18.80 9.85
C PHE A 26 -41.95 -19.35 11.18
N ALA A 27 -42.89 -19.87 11.97
CA ALA A 27 -42.68 -20.72 13.13
C ALA A 27 -42.32 -22.13 12.63
N ALA A 28 -41.25 -22.76 13.14
CA ALA A 28 -41.19 -23.65 14.30
C ALA A 28 -41.32 -25.14 13.92
N ALA A 29 -40.31 -25.91 14.32
CA ALA A 29 -40.46 -27.29 14.79
C ALA A 29 -39.36 -27.57 15.84
N SER A 30 -39.81 -27.84 17.06
CA SER A 30 -39.09 -28.45 18.19
C SER A 30 -38.81 -29.93 17.87
N GLU A 31 -37.90 -30.66 18.50
CA GLU A 31 -37.82 -31.06 19.92
C GLU A 31 -36.47 -31.81 20.10
N SER A 32 -35.66 -31.49 21.11
CA SER A 32 -35.50 -32.25 22.37
C SER A 32 -34.18 -33.03 22.43
N GLY A 33 -33.50 -32.95 23.58
CA GLY A 33 -32.25 -33.65 23.85
C GLY A 33 -31.42 -32.97 24.92
N ALA A 34 -31.89 -33.00 26.17
CA ALA A 34 -31.13 -32.56 27.34
C ALA A 34 -30.05 -33.61 27.71
N ALA A 35 -28.81 -33.17 27.95
CA ALA A 35 -27.91 -33.73 28.98
C ALA A 35 -26.60 -32.92 29.20
N LEU A 36 -26.55 -32.26 30.36
CA LEU A 36 -25.46 -32.10 31.34
C LEU A 36 -24.14 -31.33 31.05
N PRO A 37 -23.53 -30.73 32.11
CA PRO A 37 -22.60 -29.61 32.01
C PRO A 37 -21.13 -30.00 32.12
N GLY A 38 -20.26 -29.17 31.54
CA GLY A 38 -18.84 -29.13 31.88
C GLY A 38 -17.93 -29.67 30.79
N ARG A 39 -17.42 -28.76 29.95
CA ARG A 39 -16.03 -28.67 29.48
C ARG A 39 -15.96 -27.59 28.39
N ASN A 40 -15.09 -26.59 28.61
CA ASN A 40 -14.64 -25.68 27.55
C ASN A 40 -14.10 -26.50 26.35
N PRO A 41 -14.55 -26.22 25.11
CA PRO A 41 -13.78 -26.54 23.94
C PRO A 41 -13.01 -25.29 23.48
N ALA A 42 -11.70 -25.45 23.36
CA ALA A 42 -10.80 -24.52 22.67
C ALA A 42 -11.33 -24.14 21.28
N PRO A 43 -11.00 -22.94 20.75
CA PRO A 43 -11.31 -22.61 19.37
C PRO A 43 -10.55 -23.58 18.45
N GLN A 44 -11.33 -24.38 17.70
CA GLN A 44 -10.86 -25.30 16.69
C GLN A 44 -10.24 -24.51 15.54
N HIS A 45 -8.94 -24.72 15.32
CA HIS A 45 -8.28 -24.44 14.06
C HIS A 45 -8.92 -25.31 12.97
N ALA A 46 -9.61 -24.69 12.02
CA ALA A 46 -9.87 -25.28 10.73
C ALA A 46 -8.64 -25.01 9.85
N ASP A 47 -7.93 -26.07 9.47
CA ASP A 47 -6.82 -26.05 8.53
C ASP A 47 -7.29 -25.53 7.16
N ALA A 48 -6.88 -24.31 6.81
CA ALA A 48 -6.91 -23.82 5.44
C ALA A 48 -5.63 -24.31 4.71
N PRO A 49 -5.71 -24.66 3.41
CA PRO A 49 -4.60 -25.24 2.68
C PRO A 49 -3.41 -24.27 2.61
N ARG A 50 -2.24 -24.77 2.99
CA ARG A 50 -0.94 -24.07 2.92
C ARG A 50 -0.61 -23.75 1.45
N ARG A 51 -0.87 -22.52 1.01
CA ARG A 51 -0.20 -21.96 -0.17
C ARG A 51 1.16 -21.42 0.26
N ASN A 52 2.22 -22.11 -0.16
CA ASN A 52 3.59 -21.64 -0.04
C ASN A 52 3.86 -20.61 -1.16
N ASP A 53 3.39 -19.39 -0.97
CA ASP A 53 3.72 -18.28 -1.87
C ASP A 53 5.03 -17.64 -1.40
N SER A 54 6.11 -17.93 -2.12
CA SER A 54 7.45 -17.41 -1.85
C SER A 54 7.61 -15.99 -2.40
N VAL A 55 8.08 -15.06 -1.56
CA VAL A 55 8.39 -13.66 -1.88
C VAL A 55 9.88 -13.45 -1.67
N SER A 56 10.65 -13.31 -2.76
CA SER A 56 12.07 -12.92 -2.65
C SER A 56 12.19 -11.41 -2.81
N VAL A 57 12.70 -10.74 -1.78
CA VAL A 57 13.19 -9.36 -1.86
C VAL A 57 14.69 -9.46 -1.65
N ASN A 58 15.44 -9.75 -2.72
CA ASN A 58 16.83 -9.35 -2.84
C ASN A 58 16.93 -8.57 -4.14
N GLY A 59 17.18 -7.27 -4.04
CA GLY A 59 17.54 -6.46 -5.19
C GLY A 59 18.88 -6.94 -5.73
N LEU A 60 18.98 -6.92 -7.07
CA LEU A 60 20.19 -7.04 -7.90
C LEU A 60 20.55 -8.47 -8.34
N SER A 61 20.02 -8.86 -9.51
CA SER A 61 20.35 -10.09 -10.28
C SER A 61 21.62 -9.91 -11.13
N GLU A 62 22.51 -10.91 -11.16
CA GLU A 62 23.83 -10.89 -11.81
C GLU A 62 23.88 -11.06 -13.34
N GLU A 63 22.75 -11.19 -14.03
CA GLU A 63 22.80 -11.41 -15.50
C GLU A 63 22.29 -10.26 -16.34
N ASN A 64 21.65 -9.25 -15.75
CA ASN A 64 21.14 -8.12 -16.50
C ASN A 64 21.29 -6.92 -15.58
N ASN A 65 21.86 -5.81 -16.06
CA ASN A 65 21.89 -4.53 -15.37
C ASN A 65 20.45 -4.17 -14.96
N MET A 66 19.85 -4.71 -13.91
CA MET A 66 18.40 -4.69 -13.72
C MET A 66 18.08 -4.48 -12.24
N THR A 67 17.28 -3.47 -11.95
CA THR A 67 16.83 -3.11 -10.61
C THR A 67 15.31 -3.08 -10.60
N TRP A 68 14.68 -3.80 -9.68
CA TRP A 68 13.22 -3.71 -9.51
C TRP A 68 12.85 -2.38 -8.86
N LEU A 69 11.80 -1.73 -9.34
CA LEU A 69 11.37 -0.43 -8.83
C LEU A 69 11.05 -0.47 -7.33
N TYR A 70 10.42 -1.56 -6.86
CA TYR A 70 10.08 -1.74 -5.44
C TYR A 70 11.32 -1.79 -4.51
N SER A 71 12.50 -2.08 -5.06
CA SER A 71 13.75 -2.10 -4.29
C SER A 71 14.31 -0.69 -4.04
N LEU A 72 13.85 0.31 -4.78
CA LEU A 72 14.20 1.71 -4.56
C LEU A 72 13.30 2.33 -3.51
N VAL A 73 13.90 3.03 -2.55
CA VAL A 73 13.17 3.88 -1.61
C VAL A 73 12.72 5.14 -2.35
N PRO A 74 11.42 5.51 -2.31
CA PRO A 74 10.99 6.81 -2.80
C PRO A 74 11.73 7.95 -2.12
N SER A 75 12.33 8.81 -2.93
CA SER A 75 13.00 10.04 -2.50
C SER A 75 12.01 11.12 -2.06
N LYS A 76 10.77 11.08 -2.58
CA LYS A 76 9.71 12.01 -2.23
C LYS A 76 8.35 11.35 -2.49
N VAL A 77 7.38 11.68 -1.64
CA VAL A 77 5.97 11.33 -1.84
C VAL A 77 5.14 12.59 -1.60
N VAL A 78 4.26 12.93 -2.55
CA VAL A 78 3.38 14.11 -2.50
C VAL A 78 1.94 13.65 -2.71
N THR A 79 1.08 13.94 -1.74
CA THR A 79 -0.35 13.64 -1.79
C THR A 79 -1.07 14.49 -0.75
N ALA A 80 -2.27 14.96 -1.06
CA ALA A 80 -3.18 15.57 -0.10
C ALA A 80 -4.17 14.57 0.53
N SER A 81 -4.45 13.45 -0.15
CA SER A 81 -5.25 12.36 0.42
C SER A 81 -4.44 11.55 1.44
N LYS A 82 -5.07 11.24 2.58
CA LYS A 82 -4.52 10.43 3.68
C LYS A 82 -4.57 8.93 3.42
N GLU A 83 -5.36 8.50 2.44
CA GLU A 83 -5.54 7.10 2.06
C GLU A 83 -4.61 6.67 0.90
N ASN A 84 -3.99 7.63 0.21
CA ASN A 84 -3.03 7.31 -0.84
C ASN A 84 -1.80 6.60 -0.28
N GLN A 85 -1.45 5.46 -0.88
CA GLN A 85 -0.34 4.64 -0.41
C GLN A 85 0.31 3.85 -1.53
N TYR A 86 1.46 3.26 -1.25
CA TYR A 86 2.12 2.33 -2.16
C TYR A 86 2.61 1.11 -1.40
N SER A 87 2.66 -0.03 -2.09
CA SER A 87 3.10 -1.30 -1.51
C SER A 87 3.73 -2.20 -2.55
N ILE A 88 4.59 -3.11 -2.09
CA ILE A 88 5.03 -4.24 -2.91
C ILE A 88 3.80 -5.11 -3.21
N TYR A 89 3.62 -5.48 -4.47
CA TYR A 89 2.44 -6.21 -4.90
C TYR A 89 2.78 -7.50 -5.64
N ASN A 90 2.21 -8.60 -5.14
CA ASN A 90 2.31 -9.94 -5.71
C ASN A 90 0.92 -10.60 -5.67
N GLY A 91 0.02 -10.13 -6.52
CA GLY A 91 -1.38 -10.57 -6.58
C GLY A 91 -1.93 -10.52 -8.00
N GLU A 92 -3.22 -10.73 -8.18
CA GLU A 92 -3.88 -10.70 -9.49
C GLU A 92 -4.46 -9.31 -9.79
N ASP A 93 -4.27 -8.83 -11.02
CA ASP A 93 -5.02 -7.67 -11.51
C ASP A 93 -6.49 -8.05 -11.79
N GLN A 94 -7.31 -7.07 -12.17
CA GLN A 94 -8.75 -7.28 -12.42
C GLN A 94 -9.04 -8.23 -13.59
N TYR A 95 -8.02 -8.53 -14.40
CA TYR A 95 -8.09 -9.44 -15.54
C TYR A 95 -7.61 -10.86 -15.20
N GLY A 96 -7.25 -11.12 -13.94
CA GLY A 96 -6.72 -12.41 -13.48
C GLY A 96 -5.26 -12.62 -13.85
N ASN A 97 -4.53 -11.58 -14.28
CA ASN A 97 -3.11 -11.70 -14.54
C ASN A 97 -2.33 -11.62 -13.23
N LEU A 98 -1.51 -12.63 -12.98
CA LEU A 98 -0.63 -12.65 -11.83
C LEU A 98 0.48 -11.60 -11.98
N CYS A 99 0.40 -10.53 -11.20
CA CYS A 99 1.42 -9.51 -11.08
C CYS A 99 2.50 -9.98 -10.10
N LYS A 100 3.76 -9.96 -10.53
CA LYS A 100 4.93 -10.29 -9.70
C LYS A 100 5.96 -9.18 -9.81
N ASN A 101 6.77 -9.01 -8.76
CA ASN A 101 7.81 -7.98 -8.73
C ASN A 101 7.23 -6.58 -8.99
N SER A 102 6.06 -6.31 -8.44
CA SER A 102 5.25 -5.14 -8.79
C SER A 102 5.22 -4.12 -7.65
N VAL A 103 4.90 -2.88 -8.01
CA VAL A 103 4.48 -1.86 -7.04
C VAL A 103 3.02 -1.53 -7.32
N LYS A 104 2.20 -1.55 -6.27
CA LYS A 104 0.82 -1.07 -6.30
C LYS A 104 0.78 0.31 -5.64
N TYR A 105 0.00 1.21 -6.24
CA TYR A 105 -0.32 2.53 -5.73
C TYR A 105 -1.83 2.60 -5.54
N ASP A 106 -2.25 2.70 -4.29
CA ASP A 106 -3.64 2.94 -3.97
C ASP A 106 -3.87 4.44 -4.08
N PHE A 107 -4.71 4.83 -5.03
CA PHE A 107 -5.05 6.21 -5.33
C PHE A 107 -6.55 6.42 -5.11
N THR A 108 -6.87 7.26 -4.12
CA THR A 108 -8.25 7.50 -3.69
C THR A 108 -8.59 8.97 -3.85
N PRO A 109 -9.46 9.32 -4.81
CA PRO A 109 -9.94 10.68 -5.01
C PRO A 109 -11.13 11.03 -4.11
N ASN A 110 -11.52 10.19 -3.16
CA ASN A 110 -12.71 10.42 -2.34
C ASN A 110 -12.53 11.67 -1.46
N SER A 111 -13.50 12.59 -1.51
CA SER A 111 -13.50 13.83 -0.74
C SER A 111 -13.34 13.65 0.77
N SER A 112 -13.77 12.52 1.35
CA SER A 112 -13.59 12.23 2.78
C SER A 112 -12.14 11.94 3.18
N ASP A 113 -11.28 11.69 2.20
CA ASP A 113 -9.93 11.20 2.40
C ASP A 113 -8.90 12.33 2.39
N TYR A 114 -9.35 13.55 2.12
CA TYR A 114 -8.56 14.77 2.20
C TYR A 114 -8.81 15.46 3.55
N ASP A 115 -7.85 16.28 3.99
CA ASP A 115 -8.03 17.12 5.18
C ASP A 115 -9.12 18.17 4.95
N GLU A 116 -9.15 18.76 3.75
CA GLU A 116 -10.22 19.63 3.27
C GLU A 116 -10.93 18.96 2.08
N SER A 117 -12.24 18.75 2.17
CA SER A 117 -12.97 17.99 1.13
C SER A 117 -13.00 18.68 -0.24
N SER A 118 -12.80 20.00 -0.29
CA SER A 118 -12.65 20.77 -1.53
C SER A 118 -11.40 20.37 -2.32
N ASP A 119 -10.36 19.88 -1.66
CA ASP A 119 -9.08 19.52 -2.29
C ASP A 119 -9.24 18.36 -3.26
N ALA A 120 -10.23 17.50 -3.06
CA ALA A 120 -10.56 16.42 -3.98
C ALA A 120 -11.14 16.90 -5.32
N TYR A 121 -11.56 18.17 -5.41
CA TYR A 121 -12.10 18.79 -6.62
C TYR A 121 -11.13 19.77 -7.28
N ASP A 122 -9.94 19.93 -6.71
CA ASP A 122 -8.89 20.84 -7.17
C ASP A 122 -7.76 20.02 -7.81
N ASP A 123 -7.37 20.38 -9.02
CA ASP A 123 -6.38 19.65 -9.81
C ASP A 123 -4.96 19.76 -9.27
N ASP A 124 -4.68 20.76 -8.43
CA ASP A 124 -3.41 20.89 -7.73
C ASP A 124 -3.30 19.88 -6.57
N TYR A 125 -4.42 19.53 -5.95
CA TYR A 125 -4.46 18.71 -4.73
C TYR A 125 -4.89 17.26 -4.96
N ALA A 126 -5.76 17.00 -5.93
CA ALA A 126 -6.25 15.67 -6.30
C ALA A 126 -5.20 14.87 -7.11
N THR A 127 -3.98 14.86 -6.58
CA THR A 127 -2.78 14.29 -7.18
C THR A 127 -2.04 13.41 -6.19
N TYR A 128 -1.39 12.38 -6.73
CA TYR A 128 -0.51 11.50 -5.98
C TYR A 128 0.78 11.30 -6.77
N GLN A 129 1.91 11.75 -6.22
CA GLN A 129 3.21 11.66 -6.86
C GLN A 129 4.23 10.94 -5.98
N ILE A 130 5.00 10.04 -6.59
CA ILE A 130 6.10 9.29 -5.97
C ILE A 130 7.34 9.48 -6.83
N ASP A 131 8.43 9.94 -6.21
CA ASP A 131 9.71 10.21 -6.90
C ASP A 131 10.77 9.17 -6.51
N TYR A 132 11.43 8.59 -7.49
CA TYR A 132 12.55 7.65 -7.34
C TYR A 132 13.85 8.27 -7.85
N SER A 133 14.90 8.24 -7.04
CA SER A 133 16.23 8.69 -7.46
C SER A 133 16.89 7.63 -8.35
N LEU A 134 17.00 7.95 -9.65
CA LEU A 134 17.72 7.14 -10.64
C LEU A 134 19.19 7.52 -10.76
N ASN A 135 19.57 8.74 -10.34
CA ASN A 135 20.94 9.27 -10.39
C ASN A 135 21.63 9.17 -11.76
N GLY A 136 20.85 9.07 -12.86
CA GLY A 136 21.38 8.89 -14.21
C GLY A 136 22.08 7.54 -14.44
N GLN A 137 21.83 6.52 -13.61
CA GLN A 137 22.49 5.21 -13.69
C GLN A 137 21.77 4.23 -14.62
N TYR A 138 20.50 4.51 -14.93
CA TYR A 138 19.62 3.64 -15.69
C TYR A 138 19.47 4.14 -17.13
N LYS A 139 19.29 3.20 -18.06
CA LYS A 139 18.97 3.39 -19.47
C LYS A 139 17.48 3.22 -19.74
N THR A 140 16.84 2.27 -19.07
CA THR A 140 15.48 1.87 -19.41
C THR A 140 14.61 1.69 -18.18
N PHE A 141 13.34 2.08 -18.23
CA PHE A 141 12.30 1.70 -17.29
C PHE A 141 11.22 0.90 -18.03
N SER A 142 10.98 -0.35 -17.62
CA SER A 142 10.02 -1.26 -18.25
C SER A 142 9.02 -1.77 -17.22
N THR A 143 7.76 -1.87 -17.60
CA THR A 143 6.68 -2.35 -16.74
C THR A 143 5.44 -2.69 -17.56
N VAL A 144 4.47 -3.37 -16.95
CA VAL A 144 3.09 -3.42 -17.45
C VAL A 144 2.22 -2.61 -16.51
N LEU A 145 1.66 -1.51 -17.01
CA LEU A 145 0.66 -0.70 -16.31
C LEU A 145 -0.69 -1.44 -16.36
N THR A 146 -1.18 -1.86 -15.20
CA THR A 146 -2.46 -2.55 -15.00
C THR A 146 -3.04 -2.12 -13.65
N GLY A 147 -4.13 -2.72 -13.19
CA GLY A 147 -4.69 -2.40 -11.88
C GLY A 147 -6.05 -2.99 -11.59
N ASN A 148 -6.62 -2.53 -10.48
CA ASN A 148 -8.00 -2.80 -10.09
C ASN A 148 -8.77 -1.48 -10.06
N TRP A 149 -9.62 -1.30 -11.05
CA TRP A 149 -10.31 -0.03 -11.30
C TRP A 149 -11.72 -0.11 -10.74
N ASN A 150 -11.96 0.66 -9.69
CA ASN A 150 -13.27 0.73 -9.08
C ASN A 150 -13.86 2.10 -9.43
N GLY A 151 -14.52 2.20 -10.58
CA GLY A 151 -15.15 3.45 -11.00
C GLY A 151 -15.18 3.66 -12.51
N TYR A 152 -15.98 4.64 -12.94
CA TYR A 152 -16.10 5.04 -14.34
C TYR A 152 -15.16 6.20 -14.70
N ASP A 153 -14.38 6.67 -13.73
CA ASP A 153 -13.58 7.87 -13.87
C ASP A 153 -12.27 7.60 -14.58
N VAL A 154 -11.79 8.63 -15.29
CA VAL A 154 -10.49 8.59 -15.94
C VAL A 154 -9.42 8.96 -14.91
N ILE A 155 -8.56 8.00 -14.56
CA ILE A 155 -7.35 8.29 -13.79
C ILE A 155 -6.26 8.67 -14.78
N ASN A 156 -5.69 9.86 -14.61
CA ASN A 156 -4.53 10.25 -15.40
C ASN A 156 -3.27 9.65 -14.77
N VAL A 157 -2.47 8.96 -15.56
CA VAL A 157 -1.18 8.39 -15.18
C VAL A 157 -0.10 9.09 -15.99
N GLU A 158 0.85 9.70 -15.31
CA GLU A 158 2.02 10.35 -15.88
C GLU A 158 3.30 9.74 -15.31
N ILE A 159 4.24 9.42 -16.21
CA ILE A 159 5.60 9.02 -15.86
C ILE A 159 6.51 10.14 -16.32
N LEU A 160 7.23 10.76 -15.39
CA LEU A 160 8.07 11.93 -15.64
C LEU A 160 9.54 11.59 -15.39
N GLY A 161 10.43 12.15 -16.21
CA GLY A 161 11.87 12.14 -16.03
C GLY A 161 12.38 13.55 -15.82
N ASP A 162 12.87 13.85 -14.63
CA ASP A 162 13.32 15.19 -14.22
C ASP A 162 12.25 16.27 -14.47
N GLY A 163 10.99 15.93 -14.23
CA GLY A 163 9.82 16.79 -14.45
C GLY A 163 9.27 16.82 -15.88
N ASN A 164 9.97 16.22 -16.85
CA ASN A 164 9.49 16.13 -18.24
C ASN A 164 8.67 14.87 -18.46
N THR A 165 7.56 14.96 -19.19
CA THR A 165 6.72 13.81 -19.51
C THR A 165 7.44 12.80 -20.40
N LEU A 166 7.62 11.57 -19.89
CA LEU A 166 8.08 10.41 -20.66
C LEU A 166 6.91 9.59 -21.18
N TYR A 167 5.82 9.53 -20.42
CA TYR A 167 4.60 8.84 -20.78
C TYR A 167 3.39 9.48 -20.07
N LYS A 168 2.25 9.53 -20.75
CA LYS A 168 0.99 10.01 -20.20
C LYS A 168 -0.18 9.25 -20.81
N THR A 169 -1.11 8.80 -19.98
CA THR A 169 -2.36 8.17 -20.42
C THR A 169 -3.49 8.45 -19.44
N GLY A 170 -4.73 8.37 -19.92
CA GLY A 170 -5.89 8.18 -19.06
C GLY A 170 -6.22 6.68 -18.99
N ILE A 171 -6.53 6.16 -17.81
CA ILE A 171 -6.98 4.79 -17.59
C ILE A 171 -8.42 4.79 -17.06
N THR A 172 -9.20 3.79 -17.46
CA THR A 172 -10.60 3.55 -17.08
C THR A 172 -10.79 2.07 -16.75
N PHE A 173 -11.96 1.68 -16.23
CA PHE A 173 -12.28 0.28 -15.94
C PHE A 173 -12.11 -0.68 -17.14
N GLU A 174 -12.21 -0.18 -18.37
CA GLU A 174 -12.03 -0.94 -19.62
C GLU A 174 -10.57 -1.03 -20.09
N THR A 175 -9.66 -0.29 -19.46
CA THR A 175 -8.27 -0.18 -19.90
C THR A 175 -7.50 -1.46 -19.66
N LYS A 176 -7.22 -2.18 -20.75
CA LYS A 176 -6.39 -3.38 -20.77
C LYS A 176 -4.94 -3.07 -20.34
N PRO A 177 -4.18 -4.07 -19.85
CA PRO A 177 -2.79 -3.90 -19.46
C PRO A 177 -1.93 -3.28 -20.57
N LEU A 178 -1.13 -2.27 -20.22
CA LEU A 178 -0.29 -1.52 -21.15
C LEU A 178 1.18 -1.82 -20.88
N ALA A 179 1.86 -2.48 -21.83
CA ALA A 179 3.30 -2.72 -21.73
C ALA A 179 4.06 -1.43 -22.08
N LEU A 180 4.91 -0.98 -21.16
CA LEU A 180 5.71 0.24 -21.30
C LEU A 180 7.19 -0.11 -21.27
N ASN A 181 7.96 0.58 -22.11
CA ASN A 181 9.41 0.50 -22.19
C ASN A 181 9.97 1.89 -22.52
N LEU A 182 10.41 2.61 -21.49
CA LEU A 182 10.77 4.03 -21.55
C LEU A 182 12.29 4.21 -21.46
N ASP A 183 12.83 5.15 -22.24
CA ASP A 183 14.22 5.59 -22.10
C ASP A 183 14.36 6.53 -20.90
N VAL A 184 15.25 6.18 -19.98
CA VAL A 184 15.59 6.95 -18.78
C VAL A 184 17.09 7.26 -18.68
N THR A 185 17.83 7.16 -19.80
CA THR A 185 19.29 7.30 -19.87
C THR A 185 19.84 8.56 -19.19
N SER A 186 19.16 9.70 -19.32
CA SER A 186 19.58 10.97 -18.71
C SER A 186 18.84 11.32 -17.42
N VAL A 187 17.88 10.49 -17.00
CA VAL A 187 16.94 10.82 -15.93
C VAL A 187 17.61 10.65 -14.56
N LYS A 188 17.56 11.69 -13.74
CA LYS A 188 18.03 11.64 -12.35
C LYS A 188 16.91 11.31 -11.38
N THR A 189 15.70 11.76 -11.67
CA THR A 189 14.49 11.52 -10.87
C THR A 189 13.38 11.01 -11.78
N LEU A 190 12.89 9.80 -11.49
CA LEU A 190 11.70 9.23 -12.11
C LEU A 190 10.51 9.51 -11.21
N SER A 191 9.50 10.23 -11.70
CA SER A 191 8.27 10.50 -10.96
C SER A 191 7.11 9.72 -11.56
N LEU A 192 6.35 9.04 -10.71
CA LEU A 192 5.06 8.46 -11.06
C LEU A 192 3.99 9.35 -10.47
N ARG A 193 3.14 9.94 -11.32
CA ARG A 193 2.09 10.87 -10.92
C ARG A 193 0.73 10.35 -11.38
N PHE A 194 -0.22 10.35 -10.45
CA PHE A 194 -1.61 9.97 -10.66
C PHE A 194 -2.50 11.17 -10.34
N SER A 195 -3.54 11.40 -11.14
CA SER A 195 -4.50 12.48 -10.85
C SER A 195 -5.88 12.20 -11.40
N THR A 196 -6.90 12.51 -10.59
CA THR A 196 -8.29 12.54 -11.01
C THR A 196 -9.08 13.39 -10.02
N LEU A 197 -10.10 14.09 -10.51
CA LEU A 197 -11.00 14.86 -9.65
C LEU A 197 -12.10 13.95 -9.13
N TYR A 198 -12.54 14.19 -7.90
CA TYR A 198 -13.73 13.55 -7.38
C TYR A 198 -14.97 14.00 -8.17
N ASN A 199 -15.77 13.04 -8.65
CA ASN A 199 -17.06 13.36 -9.28
C ASN A 199 -18.25 12.59 -8.67
N SER A 200 -18.05 11.32 -8.29
CA SER A 200 -19.04 10.40 -7.74
C SER A 200 -18.28 9.38 -6.89
N CYS A 201 -18.96 8.64 -6.00
CA CYS A 201 -18.33 7.73 -5.04
C CYS A 201 -17.46 6.65 -5.72
N ALA A 202 -16.25 7.01 -6.12
CA ALA A 202 -15.25 6.11 -6.66
C ALA A 202 -14.48 5.51 -5.49
N PRO A 203 -14.50 4.19 -5.31
CA PRO A 203 -13.61 3.53 -4.37
C PRO A 203 -12.14 3.81 -4.70
N SER A 204 -11.25 3.42 -3.78
CA SER A 204 -9.82 3.37 -4.01
C SER A 204 -9.49 2.64 -5.32
N ASN A 205 -8.67 3.28 -6.16
CA ASN A 205 -8.17 2.69 -7.39
C ASN A 205 -6.76 2.16 -7.17
N GLU A 206 -6.52 0.94 -7.61
CA GLU A 206 -5.21 0.31 -7.44
C GLU A 206 -4.43 0.38 -8.74
N VAL A 207 -3.51 1.33 -8.86
CA VAL A 207 -2.61 1.41 -10.03
C VAL A 207 -1.42 0.48 -9.80
N ILE A 208 -1.24 -0.51 -10.67
CA ILE A 208 -0.22 -1.54 -10.54
C ILE A 208 0.80 -1.38 -11.67
N PHE A 209 2.07 -1.18 -11.28
CA PHE A 209 3.21 -1.29 -12.17
C PHE A 209 3.78 -2.70 -12.04
N SER A 210 3.27 -3.62 -12.86
CA SER A 210 3.62 -5.03 -12.83
C SER A 210 4.99 -5.26 -13.47
N GLY A 211 5.83 -6.08 -12.81
CA GLY A 211 7.20 -6.35 -13.27
C GLY A 211 8.02 -5.07 -13.51
N ALA A 212 7.86 -4.07 -12.64
CA ALA A 212 8.49 -2.76 -12.82
C ALA A 212 10.00 -2.83 -12.63
N GLN A 213 10.77 -2.72 -13.70
CA GLN A 213 12.21 -2.89 -13.73
C GLN A 213 12.93 -1.73 -14.40
N LEU A 214 14.11 -1.41 -13.89
CA LEU A 214 15.04 -0.42 -14.42
C LEU A 214 16.27 -1.13 -14.94
N ILE A 215 16.71 -0.83 -16.17
CA ILE A 215 17.91 -1.42 -16.75
C ILE A 215 19.06 -0.41 -16.69
N GLY A 216 20.19 -0.75 -16.05
CA GLY A 216 21.41 0.06 -15.89
C GLY A 216 22.22 0.23 -17.18
N LYS A 217 23.03 1.30 -17.23
CA LYS A 217 23.98 1.54 -18.34
C LYS A 217 25.08 0.48 -18.36
N ALA A 218 25.57 0.11 -19.54
CA ALA A 218 26.71 -0.79 -19.66
C ALA A 218 27.97 -0.17 -19.01
N GLY A 219 28.69 -0.93 -18.19
CA GLY A 219 29.98 -0.51 -17.59
C GLY A 219 29.90 0.11 -16.19
N THR A 220 28.73 0.31 -15.60
CA THR A 220 28.59 0.59 -14.16
C THR A 220 28.53 -0.72 -13.38
N SER A 221 29.60 -1.06 -12.66
CA SER A 221 29.60 -2.20 -11.73
C SER A 221 28.67 -1.88 -10.55
N LEU A 222 27.43 -2.36 -10.64
CA LEU A 222 26.53 -2.44 -9.50
C LEU A 222 26.81 -3.78 -8.78
N PRO A 223 26.89 -3.83 -7.44
CA PRO A 223 27.14 -5.07 -6.71
C PRO A 223 26.00 -6.07 -6.94
N SER A 224 26.32 -7.34 -7.13
CA SER A 224 25.60 -8.26 -8.01
C SER A 224 25.40 -9.65 -7.34
N SER A 225 24.24 -10.32 -7.51
CA SER A 225 24.05 -11.79 -7.35
C SER A 225 22.72 -12.32 -7.94
N PRO A 226 22.63 -13.51 -8.58
CA PRO A 226 21.44 -13.95 -9.32
C PRO A 226 20.25 -14.31 -8.40
N VAL A 227 19.05 -13.76 -8.64
CA VAL A 227 17.83 -14.08 -7.85
C VAL A 227 17.14 -15.32 -8.41
N LYS A 228 17.49 -16.47 -7.86
CA LYS A 228 16.55 -17.58 -7.70
C LYS A 228 15.45 -17.10 -6.74
N THR A 229 14.17 -17.40 -6.99
CA THR A 229 13.16 -17.19 -5.94
C THR A 229 13.50 -18.13 -4.79
N VAL A 230 14.18 -17.60 -3.79
CA VAL A 230 14.59 -18.35 -2.61
C VAL A 230 13.48 -18.19 -1.58
N SER A 231 12.81 -19.30 -1.24
CA SER A 231 11.83 -19.29 -0.14
C SER A 231 12.50 -18.84 1.16
N TYR A 232 11.72 -18.39 2.16
CA TYR A 232 12.27 -18.04 3.48
C TYR A 232 13.09 -19.20 4.05
N GLU A 233 12.68 -20.44 3.78
CA GLU A 233 13.26 -21.71 4.20
C GLU A 233 14.58 -22.01 3.49
N GLU A 234 14.70 -21.64 2.23
CA GLU A 234 15.92 -21.79 1.43
C GLU A 234 16.89 -20.60 1.60
N ALA A 235 16.43 -19.47 2.14
CA ALA A 235 17.23 -18.27 2.26
C ALA A 235 18.36 -18.42 3.29
N GLY A 236 19.61 -18.17 2.89
CA GLY A 236 20.74 -18.16 3.82
C GLY A 236 20.65 -17.02 4.84
N ARG A 237 20.11 -15.88 4.42
CA ARG A 237 19.90 -14.66 5.22
C ARG A 237 18.57 -14.03 4.83
N ALA A 238 17.71 -13.74 5.80
CA ALA A 238 16.37 -13.18 5.55
C ALA A 238 15.79 -12.56 6.83
N PHE A 239 14.75 -11.74 6.69
CA PHE A 239 13.93 -11.31 7.81
C PHE A 239 12.44 -11.30 7.47
N LYS A 240 11.57 -11.41 8.49
CA LYS A 240 10.12 -11.34 8.36
C LYS A 240 9.48 -10.47 9.43
N LEU A 241 8.34 -9.88 9.08
CA LEU A 241 7.48 -9.14 10.00
C LEU A 241 6.27 -10.00 10.38
N ASP A 242 5.81 -9.89 11.63
CA ASP A 242 4.58 -10.54 12.08
C ASP A 242 3.32 -9.69 11.83
N THR A 243 3.49 -8.46 11.37
CA THR A 243 2.44 -7.45 11.21
C THR A 243 2.31 -7.01 9.75
N ALA A 244 1.09 -7.01 9.22
CA ALA A 244 0.75 -6.44 7.91
C ALA A 244 0.02 -5.08 8.02
N SER A 245 -0.73 -4.87 9.09
CA SER A 245 -1.34 -3.57 9.41
C SER A 245 -1.76 -3.51 10.87
N TYR A 246 -1.89 -2.31 11.43
CA TYR A 246 -2.37 -2.12 12.80
C TYR A 246 -3.17 -0.83 12.97
N THR A 247 -4.23 -0.87 13.75
CA THR A 247 -5.06 0.29 14.10
C THR A 247 -5.12 0.44 15.62
N MET A 248 -4.94 1.66 16.11
CA MET A 248 -4.99 1.96 17.55
C MET A 248 -5.38 3.42 17.85
N ALA A 249 -5.78 3.70 19.09
CA ALA A 249 -6.02 5.07 19.55
C ALA A 249 -4.74 5.78 20.00
N PRO A 250 -4.69 7.14 19.98
CA PRO A 250 -3.60 7.90 20.58
C PRO A 250 -3.28 7.45 22.02
N GLY A 251 -1.99 7.37 22.37
CA GLY A 251 -1.51 6.88 23.66
C GLY A 251 -1.37 5.36 23.77
N ASN A 252 -2.01 4.58 22.89
CA ASN A 252 -1.87 3.13 22.89
C ASN A 252 -0.50 2.69 22.36
N ILE A 253 -0.13 1.47 22.73
CA ILE A 253 1.12 0.84 22.30
C ILE A 253 0.86 -0.45 21.54
N TYR A 254 1.76 -0.77 20.62
CA TYR A 254 1.79 -2.03 19.91
C TYR A 254 3.23 -2.51 19.72
N ASP A 255 3.48 -3.79 19.98
CA ASP A 255 4.79 -4.40 19.79
C ASP A 255 4.73 -5.34 18.59
N PHE A 256 5.50 -5.06 17.54
CA PHE A 256 5.67 -5.94 16.40
C PHE A 256 7.02 -6.65 16.47
N LYS A 257 7.14 -7.79 15.79
CA LYS A 257 8.35 -8.62 15.79
C LYS A 257 9.04 -8.62 14.44
N VAL A 258 10.36 -8.49 14.47
CA VAL A 258 11.25 -8.71 13.33
C VAL A 258 12.01 -10.01 13.56
N THR A 259 11.63 -11.07 12.85
CA THR A 259 12.35 -12.36 12.95
C THR A 259 13.46 -12.38 11.91
N LEU A 260 14.68 -12.70 12.34
CA LEU A 260 15.87 -12.77 11.49
C LEU A 260 16.27 -14.22 11.24
N LYS A 261 16.92 -14.48 10.11
CA LYS A 261 17.47 -15.78 9.70
C LYS A 261 18.93 -15.63 9.28
N GLY A 262 19.73 -16.66 9.52
CA GLY A 262 21.14 -16.70 9.17
C GLY A 262 22.02 -16.12 10.28
N ASP A 263 23.03 -15.35 9.89
CA ASP A 263 23.96 -14.65 10.78
C ASP A 263 23.50 -13.25 11.21
N LEU A 264 22.31 -12.84 10.77
CA LEU A 264 21.71 -11.53 11.07
C LEU A 264 21.38 -11.40 12.56
N THR A 265 21.62 -10.21 13.10
CA THR A 265 21.34 -9.85 14.48
C THR A 265 20.39 -8.66 14.56
N GLN A 266 19.76 -8.47 15.73
CA GLN A 266 18.87 -7.31 15.93
C GLN A 266 19.60 -5.96 15.92
N GLN A 267 20.93 -5.93 15.80
CA GLN A 267 21.70 -4.70 15.58
C GLN A 267 21.69 -4.28 14.10
N ASP A 268 21.42 -5.21 13.18
CA ASP A 268 21.37 -4.97 11.73
C ASP A 268 20.05 -4.33 11.28
N VAL A 269 19.06 -4.30 12.19
CA VAL A 269 17.71 -3.82 11.92
C VAL A 269 17.61 -2.32 12.16
N LYS A 270 17.19 -1.59 11.13
CA LYS A 270 16.81 -0.17 11.21
C LYS A 270 15.31 -0.06 11.06
N VAL A 271 14.66 0.61 12.01
CA VAL A 271 13.22 0.85 11.97
C VAL A 271 12.97 2.35 11.92
N SER A 272 12.12 2.77 10.99
CA SER A 272 11.72 4.17 10.81
C SER A 272 10.21 4.27 10.56
N ASP A 273 9.67 5.47 10.71
CA ASP A 273 8.29 5.78 10.37
C ASP A 273 8.21 6.88 9.31
N SER A 274 7.23 6.77 8.41
CA SER A 274 7.05 7.72 7.30
C SER A 274 6.62 9.13 7.73
N ARG A 275 6.30 9.33 9.02
CA ARG A 275 5.81 10.59 9.59
C ARG A 275 6.78 11.19 10.61
N THR A 276 8.00 10.66 10.67
CA THR A 276 9.13 11.13 11.49
C THR A 276 8.73 11.43 12.94
N GLY A 277 8.02 10.51 13.59
CA GLY A 277 7.64 10.63 14.99
C GLY A 277 6.33 11.39 15.23
N SER A 278 5.74 12.00 14.20
CA SER A 278 4.58 12.89 14.39
C SER A 278 3.28 12.12 14.63
N VAL A 279 3.10 10.94 14.05
CA VAL A 279 1.91 10.07 14.22
C VAL A 279 2.19 8.91 15.18
N VAL A 280 3.37 8.28 15.04
CA VAL A 280 3.82 7.19 15.92
C VAL A 280 5.24 7.44 16.37
N LYS A 281 5.60 6.99 17.57
CA LYS A 281 6.99 6.90 18.03
C LYS A 281 7.44 5.45 18.03
N LEU A 282 8.65 5.22 17.56
CA LEU A 282 9.27 3.90 17.50
C LEU A 282 10.30 3.75 18.60
N THR A 283 10.33 2.60 19.25
CA THR A 283 11.33 2.27 20.27
C THR A 283 11.69 0.80 20.18
N ARG A 284 12.99 0.50 20.05
CA ARG A 284 13.46 -0.88 20.13
C ARG A 284 13.32 -1.39 21.57
N ILE A 285 12.78 -2.59 21.75
CA ILE A 285 12.72 -3.21 23.06
C ILE A 285 14.05 -3.98 23.29
N PRO A 286 14.89 -3.55 24.25
CA PRO A 286 16.20 -4.15 24.46
C PRO A 286 16.10 -5.65 24.74
N ASN A 287 17.09 -6.41 24.26
CA ASN A 287 17.19 -7.87 24.47
C ASN A 287 16.00 -8.68 23.93
N THR A 288 15.25 -8.13 22.96
CA THR A 288 14.18 -8.85 22.27
C THR A 288 14.27 -8.66 20.75
N ASP A 289 13.42 -9.37 20.04
CA ASP A 289 13.16 -9.23 18.60
C ASP A 289 11.97 -8.28 18.30
N LYS A 290 11.55 -7.51 19.31
CA LYS A 290 10.37 -6.66 19.24
C LYS A 290 10.71 -5.17 19.19
N TYR A 291 9.82 -4.45 18.51
CA TYR A 291 9.85 -3.01 18.38
C TYR A 291 8.50 -2.46 18.78
N ARG A 292 8.51 -1.45 19.64
CA ARG A 292 7.33 -0.78 20.15
C ARG A 292 6.97 0.41 19.29
N ILE A 293 5.70 0.47 18.94
CA ILE A 293 5.02 1.62 18.40
C ILE A 293 4.22 2.25 19.53
N THR A 294 4.33 3.57 19.70
CA THR A 294 3.47 4.36 20.58
C THR A 294 2.70 5.36 19.75
N ALA A 295 1.37 5.30 19.80
CA ALA A 295 0.49 6.24 19.10
C ALA A 295 0.63 7.64 19.69
N VAL A 296 0.91 8.65 18.86
CA VAL A 296 1.08 10.04 19.29
C VAL A 296 -0.17 10.86 19.01
N LYS A 297 -0.55 10.95 17.74
CA LYS A 297 -1.69 11.75 17.27
C LYS A 297 -2.42 10.99 16.16
N GLU A 298 -3.66 11.39 15.91
CA GLU A 298 -4.44 10.81 14.82
C GLU A 298 -3.75 11.00 13.46
N GLY A 299 -3.83 9.97 12.62
CA GLY A 299 -3.23 9.94 11.30
C GLY A 299 -2.69 8.57 10.93
N THR A 300 -2.26 8.46 9.68
CA THR A 300 -1.70 7.24 9.09
C THR A 300 -0.18 7.37 8.96
N SER A 301 0.53 6.34 9.42
CA SER A 301 2.00 6.23 9.31
C SER A 301 2.39 4.83 8.86
N TYR A 302 3.47 4.73 8.08
CA TYR A 302 4.05 3.44 7.71
C TYR A 302 5.28 3.17 8.55
N VAL A 303 5.36 1.98 9.13
CA VAL A 303 6.59 1.49 9.76
C VAL A 303 7.41 0.78 8.71
N VAL A 304 8.64 1.25 8.50
CA VAL A 304 9.60 0.68 7.55
C VAL A 304 10.71 0.01 8.34
N VAL A 305 10.89 -1.28 8.10
CA VAL A 305 11.95 -2.11 8.67
C VAL A 305 12.95 -2.42 7.59
N GLN A 306 14.20 -2.02 7.79
CA GLN A 306 15.31 -2.25 6.88
C GLN A 306 16.36 -3.15 7.55
N VAL A 307 16.85 -4.15 6.83
CA VAL A 307 17.97 -5.01 7.23
C VAL A 307 18.92 -5.11 6.04
N GLY A 308 20.13 -4.57 6.17
CA GLY A 308 21.04 -4.39 5.04
C GLY A 308 20.39 -3.54 3.92
N ASN A 309 20.28 -4.11 2.72
CA ASN A 309 19.68 -3.47 1.55
C ASN A 309 18.20 -3.79 1.36
N ALA A 310 17.65 -4.70 2.16
CA ALA A 310 16.27 -5.15 2.05
C ALA A 310 15.37 -4.41 3.04
N HIS A 311 14.11 -4.18 2.66
CA HIS A 311 13.14 -3.52 3.52
C HIS A 311 11.73 -4.12 3.37
N LEU A 312 10.96 -4.04 4.44
CA LEU A 312 9.53 -4.36 4.50
C LEU A 312 8.80 -3.22 5.21
N SER A 313 7.54 -2.99 4.89
CA SER A 313 6.72 -1.98 5.56
C SER A 313 5.31 -2.46 5.84
N PHE A 314 4.67 -1.84 6.84
CA PHE A 314 3.25 -2.02 7.13
C PHE A 314 2.61 -0.73 7.62
N GLN A 315 1.30 -0.63 7.43
CA GLN A 315 0.49 0.54 7.79
C GLN A 315 0.12 0.54 9.27
N VAL A 316 0.15 1.72 9.88
CA VAL A 316 -0.39 1.99 11.21
C VAL A 316 -1.36 3.16 11.17
N ASN A 317 -2.61 2.90 11.54
CA ASN A 317 -3.67 3.91 11.62
C ASN A 317 -3.90 4.30 13.08
N VAL A 318 -3.73 5.58 13.39
CA VAL A 318 -4.02 6.14 14.70
C VAL A 318 -5.34 6.92 14.62
N THR A 319 -6.36 6.50 15.36
CA THR A 319 -7.69 7.11 15.31
C THR A 319 -8.33 7.15 16.70
N LYS A 320 -8.92 8.27 17.08
CA LYS A 320 -9.53 8.46 18.39
C LYS A 320 -10.67 7.47 18.61
N GLY A 321 -10.66 6.82 19.78
CA GLY A 321 -11.66 5.81 20.13
C GLY A 321 -11.54 4.50 19.36
N ALA A 322 -10.51 4.32 18.53
CA ALA A 322 -10.31 3.07 17.81
C ALA A 322 -10.05 1.90 18.78
N ARG A 323 -10.73 0.79 18.51
CA ARG A 323 -10.41 -0.49 19.13
C ARG A 323 -9.07 -0.98 18.57
N GLN A 324 -8.15 -1.37 19.45
CA GLN A 324 -6.86 -1.93 19.03
C GLN A 324 -7.07 -3.24 18.25
N GLY A 325 -6.46 -3.34 17.08
CA GLY A 325 -6.52 -4.53 16.24
C GLY A 325 -5.72 -4.35 14.95
N GLY A 326 -5.30 -5.46 14.35
CA GLY A 326 -4.49 -5.45 13.14
C GLY A 326 -4.47 -6.79 12.44
N ALA A 327 -3.87 -6.82 11.25
CA ALA A 327 -3.68 -8.04 10.49
C ALA A 327 -2.28 -8.60 10.76
N ALA A 328 -2.22 -9.86 11.21
CA ALA A 328 -0.98 -10.60 11.27
C ALA A 328 -0.59 -11.09 9.87
N THR A 329 0.72 -11.21 9.61
CA THR A 329 1.22 -11.82 8.38
C THR A 329 2.28 -12.87 8.67
N HIS A 330 2.21 -13.98 7.94
CA HIS A 330 3.16 -15.09 8.04
C HIS A 330 4.03 -15.20 6.77
N SER A 331 3.66 -14.48 5.71
CA SER A 331 4.29 -14.57 4.38
C SER A 331 5.03 -13.30 3.97
N ASN A 332 5.11 -12.29 4.86
CA ASN A 332 5.84 -11.05 4.58
C ASN A 332 7.30 -11.18 5.05
N TYR A 333 8.18 -11.59 4.14
CA TYR A 333 9.62 -11.72 4.38
C TYR A 333 10.43 -11.09 3.24
N ALA A 334 11.66 -10.75 3.56
CA ALA A 334 12.65 -10.24 2.63
C ALA A 334 13.96 -11.00 2.83
N VAL A 335 14.66 -11.28 1.74
CA VAL A 335 15.99 -11.92 1.78
C VAL A 335 17.01 -10.78 2.03
N VAL A 336 18.18 -11.08 2.57
CA VAL A 336 19.25 -10.10 2.85
C VAL A 336 20.55 -10.51 2.17
#